data_AF-A0A0X8CCZ2-F1
#
_entry.id   AF-A0A0X8CCZ2-F1
#
_cell.length_a   1.000
_cell.length_b   1.000
_cell.length_c   1.000
_cell.angle_alpha   90.00
_cell.angle_beta   90.00
_cell.angle_gamma   90.00
#
_symmetry.space_group_name_H-M   'P 1'
#
loop_
_entity.id
_entity.type
_entity.pdbx_description
1 polymer ?
#
loop_
_entity_poly.entity_id
_entity_poly.type
_entity_poly.pdbx_seq_one_letter_code
_entity_poly.pdbx_strand_id
1 'polypeptide(L)' 'MKAAIAGVNKLLKDRRFDDISRIYGVIPPKVLSPEIMLALLRTTFQVKERIPTWYALLTKVRAELDARGLPAKKILVGLI' A
#
# COMPACT_ATOMS: atom_id res chain seq x y z
N MET A 1 6.65 6.38 -11.71
CA MET A 1 5.56 6.65 -10.75
C MET A 1 4.16 6.29 -11.29
N LYS A 2 3.75 6.79 -12.47
CA LYS A 2 2.39 6.60 -13.02
C LYS A 2 2.00 5.14 -13.32
N ALA A 3 2.93 4.30 -13.78
CA ALA A 3 2.61 2.94 -14.25
C ALA A 3 2.15 1.98 -13.14
N ALA A 4 2.80 2.00 -11.96
CA ALA A 4 2.44 1.11 -10.84
C ALA A 4 1.03 1.42 -10.30
N ILE A 5 0.73 2.70 -10.11
CA ILE A 5 -0.59 3.15 -9.64
C ILE A 5 -1.67 2.93 -10.71
N ALA A 6 -1.35 3.14 -11.99
CA ALA A 6 -2.26 2.81 -13.09
C ALA A 6 -2.60 1.31 -13.12
N GLY A 7 -1.61 0.44 -12.88
CA GLY A 7 -1.81 -1.00 -12.76
C GLY A 7 -2.76 -1.38 -11.61
N VAL A 8 -2.54 -0.84 -10.41
CA VAL A 8 -3.43 -1.06 -9.27
C VAL A 8 -4.85 -0.53 -9.53
N ASN A 9 -4.97 0.65 -10.14
CA ASN A 9 -6.27 1.21 -10.51
C ASN A 9 -7.03 0.34 -11.51
N LYS A 10 -6.33 -0.29 -12.47
CA LYS A 10 -6.95 -1.25 -13.39
C LYS A 10 -7.46 -2.48 -12.63
N LEU A 11 -6.63 -3.07 -11.76
CA LEU A 11 -7.04 -4.22 -10.94
C LEU A 11 -8.23 -3.89 -10.02
N LEU A 12 -8.29 -2.67 -9.49
CA LEU A 12 -9.43 -2.20 -8.70
C LEU A 12 -10.71 -2.11 -9.53
N LYS A 13 -10.64 -1.53 -10.74
CA LYS A 13 -11.77 -1.47 -11.68
C LYS A 13 -12.29 -2.86 -12.03
N ASP A 14 -11.37 -3.79 -12.26
CA ASP A 14 -11.67 -5.18 -12.60
C ASP A 14 -12.03 -6.03 -11.37
N ARG A 15 -12.07 -5.44 -10.15
CA ARG A 15 -12.34 -6.11 -8.87
C ARG A 15 -11.43 -7.30 -8.58
N ARG A 16 -10.20 -7.28 -9.10
CA ARG A 16 -9.18 -8.32 -8.97
C ARG A 16 -8.46 -8.23 -7.61
N PHE A 17 -9.21 -8.34 -6.52
CA PHE A 17 -8.67 -8.10 -5.16
C PHE A 17 -7.62 -9.15 -4.75
N ASP A 18 -7.78 -10.40 -5.18
CA ASP A 18 -6.80 -11.46 -4.91
C ASP A 18 -5.44 -11.19 -5.56
N ASP A 19 -5.43 -10.60 -6.75
CA ASP A 19 -4.19 -10.22 -7.42
C ASP A 19 -3.53 -9.03 -6.72
N ILE A 20 -4.31 -8.04 -6.27
CA ILE A 20 -3.81 -6.96 -5.43
C ILE A 20 -3.22 -7.53 -4.14
N SER A 21 -3.92 -8.49 -3.52
CA SER A 21 -3.47 -9.15 -2.29
C SER A 21 -2.15 -9.90 -2.49
N ARG A 22 -2.01 -10.65 -3.59
CA ARG A 22 -0.77 -11.34 -3.97
C ARG A 22 0.38 -10.35 -4.17
N ILE A 23 0.13 -9.26 -4.89
CA ILE A 23 1.11 -8.19 -5.11
C ILE A 23 1.55 -7.59 -3.76
N TYR A 24 0.62 -7.24 -2.88
CA TYR A 24 0.91 -6.67 -1.56
C TYR A 24 1.63 -7.66 -0.63
N GLY A 25 1.39 -8.96 -0.81
CA GLY A 25 2.07 -10.02 -0.06
C GLY A 25 3.57 -10.08 -0.37
N VAL A 26 3.96 -9.84 -1.63
CA VAL A 26 5.34 -10.01 -2.09
C VAL A 26 6.14 -8.72 -2.21
N ILE A 27 5.50 -7.55 -2.28
CA ILE A 27 6.21 -6.28 -2.40
C ILE A 27 6.99 -5.99 -1.10
N PRO A 28 8.32 -5.78 -1.18
CA PRO A 28 9.10 -5.33 -0.04
C PRO A 28 9.11 -3.79 0.02
N PRO A 29 8.58 -3.13 1.07
CA PRO A 29 8.51 -1.66 1.10
C PRO A 29 9.86 -0.96 0.92
N LYS A 30 10.98 -1.56 1.36
CA LYS A 30 12.34 -1.01 1.19
C LYS A 30 12.69 -0.57 -0.24
N VAL A 31 12.12 -1.19 -1.27
CA VAL A 31 12.41 -0.84 -2.67
C VAL A 31 11.49 0.25 -3.23
N LEU A 32 10.50 0.70 -2.45
CA LEU A 32 9.55 1.73 -2.84
C LEU A 32 10.00 3.09 -2.31
N SER A 33 9.62 4.16 -3.01
CA SER A 33 9.64 5.50 -2.43
C SER A 33 8.50 5.65 -1.42
N PRO A 34 8.61 6.54 -0.41
CA PRO A 34 7.53 6.80 0.54
C PRO A 34 6.22 7.18 -0.16
N GLU A 35 6.28 7.95 -1.25
CA GLU A 35 5.11 8.37 -2.02
C GLU A 35 4.38 7.16 -2.63
N ILE A 36 5.12 6.17 -3.15
CA ILE A 36 4.52 4.95 -3.71
C ILE A 36 3.86 4.12 -2.61
N MET A 37 4.51 3.95 -1.45
CA MET A 37 3.90 3.24 -0.31
C MET A 37 2.54 3.83 0.06
N LEU A 38 2.49 5.15 0.19
CA LEU A 38 1.27 5.87 0.56
C LEU A 38 0.22 5.83 -0.54
N ALA A 39 0.64 5.98 -1.80
CA ALA A 39 -0.26 5.90 -2.93
C ALA A 39 -0.92 4.51 -3.00
N LEU A 40 -0.19 3.43 -2.80
CA LEU A 40 -0.75 2.08 -2.76
C LEU A 40 -1.81 1.94 -1.66
N LEU A 41 -1.48 2.30 -0.41
CA LEU A 41 -2.40 2.20 0.73
C LEU A 41 -3.64 3.08 0.57
N ARG A 42 -3.48 4.34 0.17
CA ARG A 42 -4.60 5.29 0.01
C ARG A 42 -5.53 4.88 -1.13
N THR A 43 -4.98 4.42 -2.25
CA THR A 43 -5.77 4.04 -3.42
C THR A 43 -6.65 2.82 -3.14
N THR A 44 -6.20 1.92 -2.27
CA THR A 44 -6.91 0.69 -1.91
C THR A 44 -7.71 0.78 -0.60
N PHE A 45 -7.64 1.90 0.12
CA PHE A 45 -8.24 2.05 1.45
C PHE A 45 -9.74 1.75 1.49
N GLN A 46 -10.49 2.18 0.47
CA GLN A 46 -11.95 2.00 0.40
C GLN A 46 -12.36 0.52 0.30
N VAL A 47 -11.43 -0.36 -0.13
CA VAL A 47 -11.66 -1.79 -0.30
C VAL A 47 -10.71 -2.63 0.55
N LYS A 48 -10.09 -2.05 1.58
CA LYS A 48 -9.07 -2.72 2.42
C LYS A 48 -9.54 -4.06 2.99
N GLU A 49 -10.81 -4.16 3.39
CA GLU A 49 -11.43 -5.39 3.93
C GLU A 49 -11.50 -6.52 2.89
N ARG A 50 -11.43 -6.20 1.59
CA ARG A 50 -11.42 -7.18 0.50
C ARG A 50 -10.02 -7.59 0.07
N ILE A 51 -8.98 -6.99 0.65
CA ILE A 51 -7.58 -7.26 0.33
C ILE A 51 -6.93 -7.82 1.60
N PRO A 52 -6.88 -9.15 1.79
CA PRO A 52 -6.41 -9.75 3.04
C PRO A 52 -5.03 -9.30 3.53
N THR A 53 -4.11 -9.00 2.60
CA THR A 53 -2.76 -8.55 2.93
C THR A 53 -2.64 -7.04 3.16
N TRP A 54 -3.73 -6.27 3.11
CA TRP A 54 -3.71 -4.82 3.23
C TRP A 54 -3.14 -4.34 4.57
N TYR A 55 -3.64 -4.89 5.68
CA TYR A 55 -3.14 -4.56 7.02
C TYR A 55 -1.69 -5.01 7.23
N ALA A 56 -1.30 -6.15 6.65
CA ALA A 56 0.09 -6.60 6.68
C ALA A 56 1.01 -5.64 5.93
N LEU A 57 0.58 -5.12 4.77
CA LEU A 57 1.32 -4.10 4.03
C LEU A 57 1.40 -2.78 4.84
N LEU A 58 0.31 -2.33 5.46
CA LEU A 58 0.30 -1.13 6.30
C LEU A 58 1.34 -1.23 7.42
N THR A 59 1.40 -2.37 8.12
CA THR A 59 2.39 -2.61 9.17
C THR A 59 3.82 -2.56 8.64
N LYS A 60 4.10 -3.21 7.50
CA LYS A 60 5.43 -3.17 6.87
C LYS A 60 5.81 -1.76 6.41
N VAL A 61 4.87 -1.01 5.84
CA VAL A 61 5.08 0.40 5.42
C VAL A 61 5.36 1.28 6.62
N ARG A 62 4.62 1.13 7.73
CA ARG A 62 4.86 1.87 8.96
C ARG A 62 6.29 1.65 9.47
N ALA A 63 6.70 0.39 9.58
CA ALA A 63 8.06 0.04 10.02
C ALA A 63 9.14 0.62 9.09
N GLU A 64 8.92 0.58 7.78
CA GLU A 64 9.85 1.16 6.81
C GLU A 64 9.93 2.68 6.89
N LEU A 65 8.80 3.38 7.09
CA LEU A 65 8.80 4.84 7.30
C LEU A 65 9.55 5.22 8.57
N ASP A 66 9.31 4.51 9.68
CA ASP A 66 10.02 4.70 10.94
C ASP A 66 11.54 4.45 10.76
N ALA A 67 11.92 3.38 10.04
CA ALA A 67 13.32 3.07 9.74
C ALA A 67 14.02 4.14 8.87
N ARG A 68 13.26 4.87 8.04
CA ARG A 68 13.75 6.01 7.25
C ARG A 68 13.79 7.32 8.04
N GLY A 69 13.49 7.30 9.34
CA GLY A 69 13.41 8.51 10.18
C GLY A 69 12.22 9.41 9.82
N LEU A 70 11.22 8.90 9.10
CA LEU A 70 10.02 9.64 8.75
C LEU A 70 8.97 9.48 9.85
N PRO A 71 8.17 10.52 10.18
CA PRO A 71 7.18 10.44 11.24
C PRO A 71 5.96 9.61 10.79
N ALA A 72 6.06 8.28 10.84
CA ALA A 72 5.07 7.37 10.25
C ALA A 72 3.66 7.61 10.79
N LYS A 73 3.51 7.85 12.11
CA LYS A 73 2.21 8.17 12.74
C LYS A 73 1.53 9.40 12.13
N LYS A 74 2.31 10.44 11.77
CA LYS A 74 1.76 11.65 11.13
C LYS A 74 1.45 11.40 9.66
N ILE A 75 2.32 10.67 8.97
CA ILE A 75 2.20 10.41 7.52
C ILE A 75 1.01 9.49 7.21
N LEU A 76 0.80 8.47 8.05
CA LEU A 76 -0.25 7.45 7.88
C LEU A 76 -1.59 7.87 8.50
N VAL A 77 -1.74 9.10 8.95
CA VAL A 77 -3.00 9.59 9.53
C VAL A 77 -4.20 9.29 8.62
N GLY A 78 -5.27 8.76 9.18
CA GLY A 78 -6.46 8.33 8.45
C GLY A 78 -6.35 6.97 7.75
N LEU A 79 -5.18 6.32 7.78
CA LEU A 79 -4.98 4.90 7.41
C LEU A 79 -4.80 3.99 8.63
N ILE A 80 -4.52 4.58 9.79
CA ILE A 80 -4.44 3.97 11.12
C ILE A 80 -5.55 4.49 12.01
#